data_AF-A0A9D8QUW2-F1
#
_entry.id   AF-A0A9D8QUW2-F1
#
_cell.length_a   1.000
_cell.length_b   1.000
_cell.length_c   1.000
_cell.angle_alpha   90.00
_cell.angle_beta   90.00
_cell.angle_gamma   90.00
#
_symmetry.space_group_name_H-M   'P 1'
#
loop_
_entity.id
_entity.type
_entity.pdbx_description
1 polymer ?
#
loop_
_entity_poly.entity_id
_entity_poly.type
_entity_poly.pdbx_seq_one_letter_code
_entity_poly.pdbx_strand_id
1 'polypeptide(L)'
;MRISYLIAVAMLLAGPLAQAQDASAIKSSYERQVRMVGPAGVGVETILDRWEAAAPDSPEMLQARFNFWLAKARSTRVLSLEQPKYLGQAPFLSLKDSTGRDIYYYEVDVYDDEMFGKAKKAIDRAVSVAPMEFGYRVDQINGLILYEKDSPDMALQSILNTIYYHTSKKPSWTFNGQSMDSDTFQQAIQEYCFTFYHYGTPSSYEAFRVISERMNKEFPKNTEFISNLGSYWLVCQNNPRKAVKWYEKALKVNPDDYSAARNLVLTARRDKNVKLEKKYLPTLIRVTTEEIERRGYEARLEALNQKK
;
A
#
# COMPACT_ATOMS: atom_id res chain seq x y z
N MET A 1 32.72 -15.80 -71.71
CA MET A 1 31.30 -15.39 -71.61
C MET A 1 30.50 -16.53 -71.00
N ARG A 2 30.31 -16.55 -69.67
CA ARG A 2 29.30 -17.36 -68.98
C ARG A 2 28.77 -16.50 -67.82
N ILE A 3 27.47 -16.27 -67.88
CA ILE A 3 26.64 -15.40 -67.05
C ILE A 3 25.99 -16.27 -65.97
N SER A 4 26.02 -15.79 -64.71
CA SER A 4 25.07 -15.99 -63.58
C SER A 4 24.71 -17.43 -63.13
N TYR A 5 24.44 -17.74 -61.86
CA TYR A 5 23.62 -17.03 -60.87
C TYR A 5 24.11 -17.28 -59.43
N LEU A 6 24.31 -16.21 -58.66
CA LEU A 6 24.24 -16.23 -57.20
C LEU A 6 22.81 -15.80 -56.82
N ILE A 7 22.05 -16.71 -56.22
CA ILE A 7 20.76 -16.40 -55.61
C ILE A 7 21.04 -15.71 -54.28
N ALA A 8 20.84 -14.40 -54.23
CA ALA A 8 20.79 -13.66 -52.98
C ALA A 8 19.42 -13.90 -52.32
N VAL A 9 19.39 -14.72 -51.27
CA VAL A 9 18.23 -14.82 -50.39
C VAL A 9 18.16 -13.53 -49.57
N ALA A 10 17.26 -12.62 -49.96
CA ALA A 10 16.91 -11.47 -49.14
C ALA A 10 16.08 -11.98 -47.94
N MET A 11 16.72 -12.15 -46.79
CA MET A 11 16.00 -12.23 -45.52
C MET A 11 15.39 -10.86 -45.26
N LEU A 12 14.08 -10.74 -45.48
CA LEU A 12 13.27 -9.63 -44.99
C LEU A 12 13.30 -9.68 -43.46
N LEU A 13 14.25 -8.96 -42.86
CA LEU A 13 14.19 -8.62 -41.44
C LEU A 13 12.96 -7.73 -41.25
N ALA A 14 11.85 -8.33 -40.82
CA ALA A 14 10.73 -7.57 -40.29
C ALA A 14 11.27 -6.72 -39.13
N GLY A 15 11.38 -5.41 -39.37
CA GLY A 15 12.05 -4.50 -38.45
C GLY A 15 11.31 -4.34 -37.11
N PRO A 16 11.94 -3.69 -36.12
CA PRO A 16 11.37 -3.42 -34.80
C PRO A 16 9.99 -2.75 -34.82
N LEU A 17 9.71 -1.96 -35.86
CA LEU A 17 8.42 -1.30 -36.09
C LEU A 17 7.27 -2.28 -36.31
N ALA A 18 7.49 -3.39 -37.04
CA ALA A 18 6.46 -4.40 -37.28
C ALA A 18 6.15 -5.19 -36.00
N GLN A 19 7.18 -5.52 -35.22
CA GLN A 19 7.02 -6.19 -33.91
C GLN A 19 6.32 -5.28 -32.89
N ALA A 20 6.64 -3.98 -32.87
CA ALA A 20 5.98 -3.01 -31.99
C ALA A 20 4.49 -2.82 -32.34
N GLN A 21 4.15 -2.83 -33.64
CA GLN A 21 2.76 -2.76 -34.09
C GLN A 21 1.96 -4.01 -33.71
N ASP A 22 2.59 -5.19 -33.77
CA ASP A 22 1.99 -6.46 -33.33
C ASP A 22 1.77 -6.49 -31.81
N ALA A 23 2.75 -6.08 -31.01
CA ALA A 23 2.64 -6.04 -29.55
C ALA A 23 1.51 -5.10 -29.06
N SER A 24 1.30 -3.96 -29.71
CA SER A 24 0.20 -3.04 -29.38
C SER A 24 -1.18 -3.64 -29.66
N ALA A 25 -1.32 -4.38 -30.76
CA ALA A 25 -2.55 -5.10 -31.09
C ALA A 25 -2.82 -6.23 -30.09
N ILE A 26 -1.78 -6.98 -29.70
CA ILE A 26 -1.88 -8.03 -28.68
C ILE A 26 -2.28 -7.44 -27.33
N LYS A 27 -1.67 -6.33 -26.89
CA LYS A 27 -2.06 -5.59 -25.67
C LYS A 27 -3.54 -5.22 -25.67
N SER A 28 -4.02 -4.64 -26.77
CA SER A 28 -5.45 -4.27 -26.90
C SER A 28 -6.38 -5.49 -26.81
N SER A 29 -5.97 -6.63 -27.37
CA SER A 29 -6.70 -7.90 -27.25
C SER A 29 -6.69 -8.41 -25.81
N TYR A 30 -5.55 -8.33 -25.12
CA TYR A 30 -5.40 -8.72 -23.72
C TYR A 30 -6.33 -7.88 -22.82
N GLU A 31 -6.29 -6.56 -22.95
CA GLU A 31 -7.12 -5.64 -22.15
C GLU A 31 -8.61 -5.90 -22.34
N ARG A 32 -9.03 -6.19 -23.58
CA ARG A 32 -10.41 -6.59 -23.88
C ARG A 32 -10.77 -7.92 -23.22
N GLN A 33 -9.89 -8.92 -23.31
CA GLN A 33 -10.15 -10.25 -22.75
C GLN A 33 -10.25 -10.20 -21.23
N VAL A 34 -9.28 -9.57 -20.56
CA VAL A 34 -9.28 -9.44 -19.10
C VAL A 34 -10.50 -8.69 -18.58
N ARG A 35 -10.98 -7.67 -19.32
CA ARG A 35 -12.23 -6.99 -18.98
C ARG A 35 -13.45 -7.91 -18.99
N MET A 36 -13.48 -8.90 -19.88
CA MET A 36 -14.62 -9.82 -20.03
C MET A 36 -14.56 -10.99 -19.05
N VAL A 37 -13.37 -11.55 -18.79
CA VAL A 37 -13.23 -12.83 -18.07
C VAL A 37 -12.32 -12.76 -16.83
N GLY A 38 -11.79 -11.58 -16.51
CA GLY A 38 -10.83 -11.39 -15.44
C GLY A 38 -9.40 -11.82 -15.82
N PRO A 39 -8.41 -11.53 -14.96
CA PRO A 39 -6.99 -11.73 -15.25
C PRO A 39 -6.57 -13.20 -15.39
N ALA A 40 -7.33 -14.15 -14.81
CA ALA A 40 -7.06 -15.59 -14.91
C ALA A 40 -8.13 -16.34 -15.74
N GLY A 41 -8.96 -15.59 -16.48
CA GLY A 41 -10.07 -16.14 -17.26
C GLY A 41 -9.65 -16.87 -18.53
N VAL A 42 -10.61 -17.57 -19.14
CA VAL A 42 -10.39 -18.40 -20.34
C VAL A 42 -9.75 -17.57 -21.46
N GLY A 43 -8.71 -18.11 -22.10
CA GLY A 43 -8.02 -17.50 -23.24
C GLY A 43 -7.01 -16.39 -22.90
N VAL A 44 -6.95 -15.92 -21.66
CA VAL A 44 -5.98 -14.87 -21.26
C VAL A 44 -4.54 -15.37 -21.37
N GLU A 45 -4.26 -16.59 -20.91
CA GLU A 45 -2.92 -17.18 -20.95
C GLU A 45 -2.38 -17.27 -22.38
N THR A 46 -3.19 -17.73 -23.33
CA THR A 46 -2.80 -17.82 -24.75
C THR A 46 -2.47 -16.45 -25.36
N ILE A 47 -3.18 -15.39 -24.95
CA ILE A 47 -2.84 -14.02 -25.40
C ILE A 47 -1.51 -13.59 -24.78
N LEU A 48 -1.29 -13.87 -23.49
CA LEU A 48 -0.05 -13.56 -22.80
C LEU A 48 1.15 -14.32 -23.38
N ASP A 49 0.99 -15.59 -23.76
CA ASP A 49 2.05 -16.39 -24.41
C ASP A 49 2.50 -15.76 -25.74
N ARG A 50 1.53 -15.29 -26.53
CA ARG A 50 1.83 -14.55 -27.78
C ARG A 50 2.48 -13.20 -27.50
N TRP A 51 2.01 -12.47 -26.47
CA TRP A 51 2.58 -11.19 -26.10
C TRP A 51 4.03 -11.34 -25.63
N GLU A 52 4.31 -12.34 -24.80
CA GLU A 52 5.66 -12.64 -24.31
C GLU A 52 6.58 -13.08 -25.44
N ALA A 53 6.11 -13.87 -26.41
CA ALA A 53 6.89 -14.22 -27.58
C ALA A 53 7.23 -13.01 -28.47
N ALA A 54 6.31 -12.05 -28.59
CA ALA A 54 6.49 -10.84 -29.41
C ALA A 54 7.33 -9.77 -28.70
N ALA A 55 7.20 -9.63 -27.38
CA ALA A 55 7.82 -8.58 -26.58
C ALA A 55 8.17 -9.08 -25.15
N PRO A 56 9.17 -9.97 -25.00
CA PRO A 56 9.46 -10.67 -23.74
C PRO A 56 9.90 -9.76 -22.58
N ASP A 57 10.47 -8.60 -22.89
CA ASP A 57 10.90 -7.60 -21.90
C ASP A 57 9.96 -6.38 -21.81
N SER A 58 8.76 -6.44 -22.41
CA SER A 58 7.76 -5.38 -22.21
C SER A 58 7.32 -5.35 -20.74
N PRO A 59 7.50 -4.23 -20.03
CA PRO A 59 7.13 -4.16 -18.62
C PRO A 59 5.61 -4.29 -18.41
N GLU A 60 4.78 -3.82 -19.35
CA GLU A 60 3.32 -3.98 -19.31
C GLU A 60 2.91 -5.45 -19.50
N MET A 61 3.61 -6.18 -20.38
CA MET A 61 3.40 -7.63 -20.53
C MET A 61 3.78 -8.38 -19.26
N LEU A 62 4.93 -8.03 -18.65
CA LEU A 62 5.38 -8.64 -17.40
C LEU A 62 4.44 -8.35 -16.24
N GLN A 63 3.90 -7.13 -16.14
CA GLN A 63 2.83 -6.78 -15.20
C GLN A 63 1.55 -7.59 -15.45
N ALA A 64 1.17 -7.77 -16.72
CA ALA A 64 0.04 -8.61 -17.09
C ALA A 64 0.24 -10.08 -16.69
N ARG A 65 1.45 -10.63 -16.86
CA ARG A 65 1.84 -11.96 -16.35
C ARG A 65 1.79 -12.05 -14.83
N PHE A 66 2.26 -11.03 -14.12
CA PHE A 66 2.13 -10.94 -12.67
C PHE A 66 0.67 -11.03 -12.25
N ASN A 67 -0.21 -10.22 -12.85
CA ASN A 67 -1.64 -10.20 -12.54
C ASN A 67 -2.33 -11.54 -12.83
N PHE A 68 -1.99 -12.20 -13.95
CA PHE A 68 -2.49 -13.54 -14.27
C PHE A 68 -2.11 -14.56 -13.20
N TRP A 69 -0.82 -14.67 -12.87
CA TRP A 69 -0.34 -15.65 -11.91
C TRP A 69 -0.80 -15.35 -10.49
N LEU A 70 -0.89 -14.07 -10.09
CA LEU A 70 -1.41 -13.68 -8.78
C LEU A 70 -2.88 -14.07 -8.63
N ALA A 71 -3.68 -13.86 -9.68
CA ALA A 71 -5.08 -14.27 -9.69
C ALA A 71 -5.25 -15.79 -9.69
N LYS A 72 -4.37 -16.54 -10.39
CA LYS A 72 -4.35 -18.01 -10.36
C LYS A 72 -3.94 -18.56 -8.99
N ALA A 73 -3.00 -17.90 -8.32
CA ALA A 73 -2.54 -18.31 -6.99
C ALA A 73 -3.64 -18.15 -5.93
N ARG A 74 -4.52 -17.16 -6.11
CA ARG A 74 -5.54 -16.80 -5.14
C ARG A 74 -6.69 -17.81 -5.09
N SER A 75 -7.01 -18.27 -3.90
CA SER A 75 -8.29 -18.90 -3.54
C SER A 75 -8.78 -18.33 -2.20
N THR A 76 -10.01 -18.66 -1.79
CA THR A 76 -10.54 -18.23 -0.49
C THR A 76 -10.73 -19.42 0.45
N ARG A 77 -10.60 -19.15 1.75
CA ARG A 77 -10.97 -20.11 2.81
C ARG A 77 -11.69 -19.39 3.93
N VAL A 78 -12.48 -20.15 4.68
CA VAL A 78 -13.06 -19.67 5.94
C VAL A 78 -12.12 -20.01 7.09
N LEU A 79 -11.79 -19.00 7.90
CA LEU A 79 -11.10 -19.14 9.17
C LEU A 79 -12.07 -18.89 10.32
N SER A 80 -11.94 -19.67 11.39
CA SER A 80 -12.57 -19.41 12.68
C SER A 80 -11.52 -18.89 13.66
N LEU A 81 -11.76 -17.73 14.27
CA LEU A 81 -10.87 -17.10 15.22
C LEU A 81 -11.65 -16.68 16.48
N GLU A 82 -10.96 -16.60 17.62
CA GLU A 82 -11.54 -16.12 18.89
C GLU A 82 -11.56 -14.59 18.99
N GLN A 83 -10.87 -13.89 18.09
CA GLN A 83 -10.77 -12.43 18.08
C GLN A 83 -11.82 -11.80 17.15
N PRO A 84 -12.49 -10.71 17.58
CA PRO A 84 -13.57 -10.07 16.83
C PRO A 84 -13.09 -9.20 15.66
N LYS A 85 -11.77 -9.16 15.42
CA LYS A 85 -11.16 -8.40 14.32
C LYS A 85 -9.94 -9.15 13.77
N TYR A 86 -9.85 -9.28 12.45
CA TYR A 86 -8.69 -9.88 11.78
C TYR A 86 -8.32 -9.05 10.55
N LEU A 87 -7.03 -8.71 10.42
CA LEU A 87 -6.50 -7.87 9.33
C LEU A 87 -7.33 -6.59 9.10
N GLY A 88 -7.80 -5.96 10.18
CA GLY A 88 -8.63 -4.77 10.05
C GLY A 88 -10.13 -5.00 9.85
N GLN A 89 -10.53 -6.22 9.50
CA GLN A 89 -11.90 -6.56 9.11
C GLN A 89 -12.75 -7.08 10.28
N ALA A 90 -14.05 -6.81 10.20
CA ALA A 90 -15.06 -7.46 11.01
C ALA A 90 -15.37 -8.86 10.45
N PRO A 91 -15.82 -9.81 11.29
CA PRO A 91 -16.21 -11.13 10.81
C PRO A 91 -17.47 -11.05 9.95
N PHE A 92 -17.61 -11.96 8.98
CA PHE A 92 -18.84 -12.08 8.20
C PHE A 92 -19.92 -12.86 8.96
N LEU A 93 -19.52 -13.69 9.92
CA LEU A 93 -20.40 -14.49 10.75
C LEU A 93 -19.82 -14.64 12.16
N SER A 94 -20.70 -14.54 13.16
CA SER A 94 -20.37 -14.77 14.56
C SER A 94 -21.31 -15.83 15.13
N LEU A 95 -20.77 -16.89 15.70
CA LEU A 95 -21.55 -17.97 16.34
C LEU A 95 -21.10 -18.18 17.77
N LYS A 96 -21.92 -18.87 18.56
CA LYS A 96 -21.52 -19.35 19.89
C LYS A 96 -21.03 -20.79 19.81
N ASP A 97 -19.92 -21.08 20.47
CA ASP A 97 -19.49 -22.46 20.69
C ASP A 97 -20.38 -23.16 21.72
N SER A 98 -20.10 -24.44 21.99
CA SER A 98 -20.83 -25.25 22.97
C SER A 98 -20.74 -24.73 24.41
N THR A 99 -19.81 -23.82 24.70
CA THR A 99 -19.62 -23.15 26.01
C THR A 99 -20.27 -21.76 26.06
N GLY A 100 -20.87 -21.30 24.95
CA GLY A 100 -21.49 -19.98 24.83
C GLY A 100 -20.51 -18.86 24.46
N ARG A 101 -19.23 -19.17 24.20
CA ARG A 101 -18.20 -18.21 23.79
C ARG A 101 -18.38 -17.85 22.32
N ASP A 102 -18.11 -16.60 21.97
CA ASP A 102 -18.20 -16.14 20.58
C ASP A 102 -17.01 -16.66 19.76
N ILE A 103 -17.31 -17.19 18.57
CA ILE A 103 -16.36 -17.59 17.53
C ILE A 103 -16.68 -16.78 16.28
N TYR A 104 -15.65 -16.17 15.71
CA TYR A 104 -15.75 -15.23 14.61
C TYR A 104 -15.20 -15.86 13.33
N TYR A 105 -15.98 -15.80 12.26
CA TYR A 105 -15.64 -16.39 10.98
C TYR A 105 -15.27 -15.32 9.96
N TYR A 106 -14.17 -15.58 9.25
CA TYR A 106 -13.59 -14.68 8.27
C TYR A 106 -13.38 -15.43 6.96
N GLU A 107 -13.81 -14.84 5.85
CA GLU A 107 -13.35 -15.27 4.52
C GLU A 107 -12.02 -14.57 4.27
N VAL A 108 -10.99 -15.37 4.00
CA VAL A 108 -9.63 -14.86 3.77
C VAL A 108 -9.08 -15.42 2.49
N ASP A 109 -8.31 -14.59 1.80
CA ASP A 109 -7.51 -15.05 0.67
C ASP A 109 -6.40 -15.98 1.15
N VAL A 110 -6.09 -16.98 0.34
CA VAL A 110 -4.91 -17.83 0.46
C VAL A 110 -4.28 -17.97 -0.92
N TYR A 111 -2.96 -18.15 -0.93
CA TYR A 111 -2.18 -18.13 -2.15
C TYR A 111 -1.42 -19.44 -2.28
N ASP A 112 -1.49 -20.05 -3.45
CA ASP A 112 -0.62 -21.16 -3.83
C ASP A 112 0.82 -20.65 -4.03
N ASP A 113 1.78 -21.31 -3.39
CA ASP A 113 3.18 -20.86 -3.35
C ASP A 113 3.86 -20.92 -4.72
N GLU A 114 3.58 -21.96 -5.53
CA GLU A 114 4.20 -22.10 -6.84
C GLU A 114 3.71 -21.01 -7.79
N MET A 115 2.40 -20.79 -7.83
CA MET A 115 1.78 -19.76 -8.66
C MET A 115 2.17 -18.36 -8.19
N PHE A 116 2.22 -18.12 -6.87
CA PHE A 116 2.69 -16.85 -6.33
C PHE A 116 4.17 -16.61 -6.69
N GLY A 117 5.00 -17.65 -6.65
CA GLY A 117 6.39 -17.59 -7.11
C GLY A 117 6.52 -17.16 -8.57
N LYS A 118 5.63 -17.65 -9.45
CA LYS A 118 5.56 -17.21 -10.87
C LYS A 118 5.16 -15.75 -10.99
N ALA A 119 4.16 -15.31 -10.22
CA ALA A 119 3.75 -13.91 -10.17
C ALA A 119 4.92 -13.02 -9.73
N LYS A 120 5.56 -13.37 -8.62
CA LYS A 120 6.71 -12.64 -8.07
C LYS A 120 7.84 -12.52 -9.10
N LYS A 121 8.19 -13.61 -9.79
CA LYS A 121 9.22 -13.59 -10.84
C LYS A 121 8.90 -12.60 -11.96
N ALA A 122 7.64 -12.54 -12.39
CA ALA A 122 7.22 -11.62 -13.45
C ALA A 122 7.33 -10.16 -13.01
N ILE A 123 6.83 -9.82 -11.81
CA ILE A 123 6.90 -8.43 -11.33
C ILE A 123 8.32 -7.98 -10.95
N ASP A 124 9.15 -8.88 -10.41
CA ASP A 124 10.57 -8.62 -10.19
C ASP A 124 11.27 -8.26 -11.52
N ARG A 125 10.93 -8.97 -12.61
CA ARG A 125 11.45 -8.67 -13.94
C ARG A 125 10.95 -7.32 -14.44
N ALA A 126 9.66 -6.99 -14.27
CA ALA A 126 9.09 -5.70 -14.65
C ALA A 126 9.83 -4.53 -13.98
N VAL A 127 10.05 -4.63 -12.65
CA VAL A 127 10.84 -3.65 -11.89
C VAL A 127 12.29 -3.56 -12.40
N SER A 128 12.88 -4.67 -12.85
CA SER A 128 14.25 -4.66 -13.38
C SER A 128 14.38 -3.96 -14.73
N VAL A 129 13.39 -4.10 -15.63
CA VAL A 129 13.43 -3.52 -16.98
C VAL A 129 12.94 -2.07 -17.01
N ALA A 130 12.05 -1.69 -16.09
CA ALA A 130 11.51 -0.34 -15.95
C ALA A 130 11.69 0.18 -14.50
N PRO A 131 12.94 0.37 -14.03
CA PRO A 131 13.23 0.64 -12.61
C PRO A 131 12.72 2.00 -12.11
N MET A 132 12.44 2.93 -13.01
CA MET A 132 11.91 4.27 -12.72
C MET A 132 10.39 4.31 -12.67
N GLU A 133 9.70 3.30 -13.19
CA GLU A 133 8.25 3.22 -13.12
C GLU A 133 7.85 2.64 -11.76
N PHE A 134 7.41 3.52 -10.88
CA PHE A 134 7.06 3.23 -9.50
C PHE A 134 5.86 2.27 -9.42
N GLY A 135 4.96 2.29 -10.40
CA GLY A 135 3.79 1.41 -10.46
C GLY A 135 4.15 -0.08 -10.29
N TYR A 136 5.23 -0.55 -10.91
CA TYR A 136 5.64 -1.95 -10.78
C TYR A 136 6.17 -2.32 -9.38
N ARG A 137 6.74 -1.34 -8.66
CA ARG A 137 7.13 -1.54 -7.25
C ARG A 137 5.91 -1.58 -6.35
N VAL A 138 4.90 -0.76 -6.63
CA VAL A 138 3.61 -0.79 -5.93
C VAL A 138 2.95 -2.16 -6.09
N ASP A 139 2.90 -2.69 -7.30
CA ASP A 139 2.36 -4.03 -7.57
C ASP A 139 3.13 -5.13 -6.81
N GLN A 140 4.46 -5.07 -6.84
CA GLN A 140 5.33 -6.00 -6.12
C GLN A 140 5.06 -5.97 -4.61
N ILE A 141 5.02 -4.78 -4.00
CA ILE A 141 4.78 -4.61 -2.57
C ILE A 141 3.36 -5.08 -2.21
N ASN A 142 2.35 -4.70 -3.01
CA ASN A 142 0.97 -5.11 -2.77
C ASN A 142 0.79 -6.63 -2.88
N GLY A 143 1.44 -7.27 -3.85
CA GLY A 143 1.45 -8.73 -3.97
C GLY A 143 2.02 -9.40 -2.73
N LEU A 144 3.12 -8.87 -2.17
CA LEU A 144 3.71 -9.38 -0.93
C LEU A 144 2.80 -9.15 0.28
N ILE A 145 2.17 -7.98 0.41
CA ILE A 145 1.22 -7.70 1.50
C ILE A 145 0.04 -8.68 1.46
N LEU A 146 -0.52 -8.94 0.28
CA LEU A 146 -1.63 -9.89 0.12
C LEU A 146 -1.22 -11.33 0.47
N TYR A 147 0.00 -11.72 0.10
CA TYR A 147 0.55 -13.04 0.39
C TYR A 147 0.84 -13.23 1.89
N GLU A 148 1.56 -12.28 2.50
CA GLU A 148 2.09 -12.37 3.87
C GLU A 148 1.10 -11.96 4.98
N LYS A 149 0.16 -11.06 4.66
CA LYS A 149 -0.90 -10.60 5.57
C LYS A 149 -0.36 -10.03 6.89
N ASP A 150 -0.55 -10.74 8.00
CA ASP A 150 -0.16 -10.31 9.34
C ASP A 150 1.32 -10.56 9.66
N SER A 151 2.09 -11.16 8.75
CA SER A 151 3.54 -11.40 8.89
C SER A 151 4.35 -10.74 7.76
N PRO A 152 4.31 -9.40 7.60
CA PRO A 152 4.74 -8.70 6.38
C PRO A 152 6.26 -8.51 6.26
N ASP A 153 7.07 -9.56 6.41
CA ASP A 153 8.53 -9.45 6.44
C ASP A 153 9.11 -9.04 5.08
N MET A 154 8.74 -9.73 4.00
CA MET A 154 9.19 -9.40 2.65
C MET A 154 8.61 -8.07 2.18
N ALA A 155 7.34 -7.81 2.46
CA ALA A 155 6.68 -6.55 2.15
C ALA A 155 7.38 -5.38 2.86
N LEU A 156 7.67 -5.50 4.16
CA LEU A 156 8.41 -4.50 4.92
C LEU A 156 9.80 -4.26 4.34
N GLN A 157 10.55 -5.32 4.03
CA GLN A 157 11.87 -5.16 3.41
C GLN A 157 11.79 -4.49 2.04
N SER A 158 10.80 -4.83 1.21
CA SER A 158 10.60 -4.20 -0.09
C SER A 158 10.28 -2.70 0.03
N ILE A 159 9.44 -2.32 0.99
CA ILE A 159 9.14 -0.92 1.30
C ILE A 159 10.39 -0.18 1.77
N LEU A 160 11.17 -0.76 2.70
CA LEU A 160 12.39 -0.14 3.21
C LEU A 160 13.46 0.03 2.12
N ASN A 161 13.62 -0.96 1.24
CA ASN A 161 14.51 -0.87 0.09
C ASN A 161 14.06 0.22 -0.89
N THR A 162 12.76 0.37 -1.09
CA THR A 162 12.19 1.42 -1.94
C THR A 162 12.44 2.81 -1.36
N ILE A 163 12.26 2.99 -0.04
CA ILE A 163 12.60 4.24 0.66
C ILE A 163 14.10 4.53 0.54
N TYR A 164 14.96 3.55 0.80
CA TYR A 164 16.40 3.71 0.66
C TYR A 164 16.81 4.10 -0.77
N TYR A 165 16.21 3.46 -1.78
CA TYR A 165 16.49 3.79 -3.17
C TYR A 165 16.07 5.23 -3.50
N HIS A 166 14.88 5.65 -3.06
CA HIS A 166 14.41 7.02 -3.23
C HIS A 166 15.38 8.03 -2.61
N THR A 167 15.78 7.84 -1.35
CA THR A 167 16.57 8.84 -0.63
C THR A 167 18.05 8.86 -1.05
N SER A 168 18.61 7.69 -1.40
CA SER A 168 20.03 7.58 -1.80
C SER A 168 20.26 7.88 -3.27
N LYS A 169 19.34 7.52 -4.16
CA LYS A 169 19.51 7.67 -5.62
C LYS A 169 18.76 8.85 -6.20
N LYS A 170 17.72 9.34 -5.53
CA LYS A 170 16.86 10.45 -5.99
C LYS A 170 16.40 10.23 -7.45
N PRO A 171 15.80 9.07 -7.74
CA PRO A 171 15.40 8.74 -9.10
C PRO A 171 14.28 9.66 -9.57
N SER A 172 14.19 9.84 -10.88
CA SER A 172 13.05 10.49 -11.54
C SER A 172 11.91 9.47 -11.68
N TRP A 173 11.16 9.27 -10.60
CA TRP A 173 10.04 8.35 -10.59
C TRP A 173 8.98 8.73 -11.63
N THR A 174 8.42 7.71 -12.28
CA THR A 174 7.16 7.81 -13.01
C THR A 174 6.10 6.94 -12.34
N PHE A 175 4.84 7.30 -12.48
CA PHE A 175 3.69 6.51 -12.09
C PHE A 175 2.67 6.56 -13.20
N ASN A 176 2.40 5.41 -13.83
CA ASN A 176 1.59 5.31 -15.05
C ASN A 176 2.10 6.26 -16.16
N GLY A 177 3.43 6.36 -16.31
CA GLY A 177 4.07 7.23 -17.29
C GLY A 177 4.06 8.73 -16.98
N GLN A 178 3.51 9.15 -15.83
CA GLN A 178 3.56 10.54 -15.38
C GLN A 178 4.66 10.74 -14.34
N SER A 179 5.32 11.90 -14.34
CA SER A 179 6.33 12.21 -13.32
C SER A 179 5.72 12.19 -11.93
N MET A 180 6.38 11.53 -10.99
CA MET A 180 6.01 11.49 -9.58
C MET A 180 6.99 12.34 -8.77
N ASP A 181 6.45 13.26 -7.98
CA ASP A 181 7.26 14.09 -7.08
C ASP A 181 7.48 13.42 -5.70
N SER A 182 8.29 14.09 -4.87
CA SER A 182 8.64 13.59 -3.54
C SER A 182 7.44 13.49 -2.60
N ASP A 183 6.43 14.35 -2.76
CA ASP A 183 5.26 14.37 -1.89
C ASP A 183 4.31 13.23 -2.24
N THR A 184 4.10 12.98 -3.53
CA THR A 184 3.37 11.82 -4.03
C THR A 184 4.05 10.51 -3.62
N PHE A 185 5.39 10.45 -3.65
CA PHE A 185 6.13 9.29 -3.12
C PHE A 185 5.86 9.09 -1.61
N GLN A 186 5.92 10.16 -0.81
CA GLN A 186 5.65 10.08 0.63
C GLN A 186 4.22 9.60 0.90
N GLN A 187 3.23 10.10 0.15
CA GLN A 187 1.84 9.64 0.26
C GLN A 187 1.71 8.15 -0.06
N ALA A 188 2.37 7.66 -1.10
CA ALA A 188 2.36 6.23 -1.42
C ALA A 188 2.92 5.36 -0.28
N ILE A 189 3.99 5.81 0.40
CA ILE A 189 4.54 5.11 1.57
C ILE A 189 3.59 5.21 2.79
N GLN A 190 2.89 6.33 2.95
CA GLN A 190 1.92 6.53 4.01
C GLN A 190 0.75 5.54 3.91
N GLU A 191 0.32 5.15 2.71
CA GLU A 191 -0.72 4.11 2.52
C GLU A 191 -0.32 2.75 3.10
N TYR A 192 0.97 2.38 3.01
CA TYR A 192 1.47 1.16 3.67
C TYR A 192 1.47 1.28 5.19
N CYS A 193 1.79 2.47 5.73
CA CYS A 193 1.66 2.74 7.15
C CYS A 193 0.20 2.56 7.60
N PHE A 194 -0.75 3.12 6.86
CA PHE A 194 -2.17 2.95 7.14
C PHE A 194 -2.60 1.48 7.12
N THR A 195 -2.18 0.73 6.10
CA THR A 195 -2.50 -0.70 5.95
C THR A 195 -2.02 -1.51 7.17
N PHE A 196 -0.76 -1.37 7.55
CA PHE A 196 -0.20 -2.13 8.67
C PHE A 196 -0.74 -1.68 10.03
N TYR A 197 -1.06 -0.39 10.19
CA TYR A 197 -1.77 0.09 11.37
C TYR A 197 -3.20 -0.49 11.45
N HIS A 198 -3.88 -0.59 10.31
CA HIS A 198 -5.26 -1.09 10.23
C HIS A 198 -5.35 -2.59 10.55
N TYR A 199 -4.38 -3.39 10.08
CA TYR A 199 -4.30 -4.83 10.35
C TYR A 199 -4.34 -5.15 11.84
N GLY A 200 -3.68 -4.33 12.65
CA GLY A 200 -3.82 -4.36 14.10
C GLY A 200 -3.20 -5.57 14.80
N THR A 201 -2.20 -6.21 14.19
CA THR A 201 -1.44 -7.30 14.82
C THR A 201 -0.11 -6.79 15.37
N PRO A 202 0.55 -7.51 16.30
CA PRO A 202 1.85 -7.09 16.80
C PRO A 202 2.89 -6.85 15.71
N SER A 203 3.01 -7.78 14.76
CA SER A 203 3.95 -7.67 13.63
C SER A 203 3.59 -6.54 12.68
N SER A 204 2.31 -6.32 12.39
CA SER A 204 1.90 -5.20 11.53
C SER A 204 2.15 -3.85 12.22
N TYR A 205 1.91 -3.74 13.52
CA TYR A 205 2.26 -2.53 14.27
C TYR A 205 3.76 -2.25 14.31
N GLU A 206 4.58 -3.30 14.32
CA GLU A 206 6.02 -3.15 14.22
C GLU A 206 6.45 -2.67 12.83
N ALA A 207 5.88 -3.23 11.75
CA ALA A 207 6.10 -2.72 10.39
C ALA A 207 5.69 -1.24 10.25
N PHE A 208 4.50 -0.88 10.77
CA PHE A 208 4.02 0.51 10.83
C PHE A 208 5.02 1.44 11.53
N ARG A 209 5.55 1.03 12.69
CA ARG A 209 6.56 1.78 13.44
C ARG A 209 7.84 1.95 12.63
N VAL A 210 8.39 0.86 12.12
CA VAL A 210 9.69 0.85 11.41
C VAL A 210 9.65 1.73 10.16
N ILE A 211 8.58 1.64 9.36
CA ILE A 211 8.39 2.50 8.19
C ILE A 211 8.27 3.96 8.61
N SER A 212 7.42 4.25 9.60
CA SER A 212 7.20 5.62 10.09
C SER A 212 8.48 6.25 10.66
N GLU A 213 9.30 5.49 11.39
CA GLU A 213 10.59 5.96 11.91
C GLU A 213 11.58 6.27 10.79
N ARG A 214 11.65 5.37 9.79
CA ARG A 214 12.49 5.60 8.61
C ARG A 214 12.03 6.86 7.87
N MET A 215 10.75 6.99 7.58
CA MET A 215 10.23 8.16 6.86
C MET A 215 10.38 9.46 7.66
N ASN A 216 10.12 9.48 8.96
CA ASN A 216 10.38 10.68 9.79
C ASN A 216 11.89 11.03 9.86
N LYS A 217 12.80 10.06 9.73
CA LYS A 217 14.24 10.34 9.67
C LYS A 217 14.61 11.05 8.36
N GLU A 218 14.11 10.54 7.24
CA GLU A 218 14.45 11.05 5.89
C GLU A 218 13.66 12.32 5.54
N PHE A 219 12.43 12.44 6.05
CA PHE A 219 11.49 13.54 5.81
C PHE A 219 11.01 14.17 7.15
N PRO A 220 11.90 14.80 7.93
CA PRO A 220 11.58 15.27 9.29
C PRO A 220 10.58 16.43 9.36
N LYS A 221 10.20 17.01 8.22
CA LYS A 221 9.17 18.06 8.11
C LYS A 221 7.79 17.51 7.77
N ASN A 222 7.67 16.23 7.40
CA ASN A 222 6.38 15.61 7.16
C ASN A 222 5.77 15.20 8.52
N THR A 223 4.68 15.86 8.89
CA THR A 223 4.03 15.69 10.18
C THR A 223 3.18 14.44 10.29
N GLU A 224 2.81 13.79 9.18
CA GLU A 224 2.09 12.52 9.17
C GLU A 224 2.94 11.41 9.77
N PHE A 225 4.20 11.28 9.33
CA PHE A 225 5.12 10.27 9.89
C PHE A 225 5.50 10.54 11.35
N ILE A 226 5.53 11.82 11.76
CA ILE A 226 5.69 12.18 13.18
C ILE A 226 4.46 11.73 13.98
N SER A 227 3.27 11.98 13.45
CA SER A 227 2.00 11.61 14.08
C SER A 227 1.80 10.09 14.14
N ASN A 228 2.27 9.35 13.13
CA ASN A 228 2.25 7.89 13.13
C ASN A 228 3.00 7.33 14.35
N LEU A 229 4.16 7.89 14.70
CA LEU A 229 4.90 7.48 15.90
C LEU A 229 4.10 7.77 17.17
N GLY A 230 3.39 8.89 17.22
CA GLY A 230 2.43 9.18 18.29
C GLY A 230 1.36 8.09 18.41
N SER A 231 0.77 7.68 17.28
CA SER A 231 -0.27 6.65 17.21
C SER A 231 0.24 5.28 17.64
N TYR A 232 1.47 4.91 17.27
CA TYR A 232 2.13 3.70 17.76
C TYR A 232 2.24 3.70 19.29
N TRP A 233 2.75 4.80 19.87
CA TRP A 233 2.88 4.90 21.32
C TRP A 233 1.53 4.88 22.03
N LEU A 234 0.51 5.51 21.43
CA LEU A 234 -0.82 5.56 22.01
C LEU A 234 -1.51 4.19 21.97
N VAL A 235 -1.60 3.58 20.78
CA VAL A 235 -2.44 2.40 20.55
C VAL A 235 -1.70 1.12 20.85
N CYS A 236 -0.48 0.96 20.34
CA CYS A 236 0.27 -0.29 20.44
C CYS A 236 0.94 -0.43 21.80
N GLN A 237 1.54 0.65 22.30
CA GLN A 237 2.32 0.63 23.56
C GLN A 237 1.55 1.14 24.78
N ASN A 238 0.29 1.55 24.61
CA ASN A 238 -0.55 2.12 25.67
C ASN A 238 0.16 3.22 26.49
N ASN A 239 0.96 4.07 25.83
CA ASN A 239 1.79 5.09 26.44
C ASN A 239 1.38 6.50 26.01
N PRO A 240 0.32 7.07 26.62
CA PRO A 240 -0.20 8.39 26.24
C PRO A 240 0.84 9.50 26.44
N ARG A 241 1.72 9.38 27.44
CA ARG A 241 2.78 10.37 27.69
C ARG A 241 3.75 10.48 26.51
N LYS A 242 4.18 9.34 25.95
CA LYS A 242 5.06 9.34 24.76
C LYS A 242 4.29 9.79 23.51
N ALA A 243 3.03 9.39 23.36
CA ALA A 243 2.19 9.83 22.25
C ALA A 243 2.06 11.36 22.19
N VAL A 244 1.75 12.00 23.31
CA VAL A 244 1.67 13.47 23.44
C VAL A 244 2.95 14.14 22.96
N LYS A 245 4.13 13.64 23.34
CA LYS A 245 5.41 14.23 22.90
C LYS A 245 5.57 14.21 21.38
N TRP A 246 5.12 13.15 20.71
CA TRP A 246 5.18 13.05 19.26
C TRP A 246 4.19 13.97 18.57
N TYR A 247 2.94 14.03 19.03
CA TYR A 247 1.97 14.95 18.46
C TYR A 247 2.34 16.43 18.73
N GLU A 248 2.89 16.74 19.90
CA GLU A 248 3.47 18.07 20.19
C GLU A 248 4.65 18.38 19.25
N LYS A 249 5.46 17.38 18.87
CA LYS A 249 6.53 17.55 17.88
C LYS A 249 5.94 17.86 16.50
N ALA A 250 4.86 17.19 16.09
CA ALA A 250 4.18 17.47 14.83
C ALA A 250 3.66 18.91 14.79
N LEU A 251 2.99 19.37 15.87
CA LEU A 251 2.52 20.76 15.98
C LEU A 251 3.64 21.80 16.01
N LYS A 252 4.86 21.45 16.42
CA LYS A 252 6.02 22.35 16.31
C LYS A 252 6.49 22.53 14.87
N VAL A 253 6.33 21.50 14.04
CA VAL A 253 6.68 21.54 12.62
C VAL A 253 5.59 22.25 11.83
N ASN A 254 4.32 21.91 12.09
CA ASN A 254 3.15 22.55 11.52
C ASN A 254 2.12 22.86 12.63
N PRO A 255 2.05 24.12 13.11
CA PRO A 255 1.07 24.53 14.12
C PRO A 255 -0.40 24.33 13.72
N ASP A 256 -0.65 24.17 12.41
CA ASP A 256 -1.99 24.02 11.83
C ASP A 256 -2.32 22.57 11.47
N ASP A 257 -1.51 21.62 11.94
CA ASP A 257 -1.74 20.19 11.70
C ASP A 257 -3.00 19.70 12.44
N TYR A 258 -4.08 19.53 11.67
CA TYR A 258 -5.36 19.02 12.14
C TYR A 258 -5.22 17.63 12.78
N SER A 259 -4.48 16.71 12.16
CA SER A 259 -4.31 15.33 12.64
C SER A 259 -3.62 15.29 14.01
N ALA A 260 -2.56 16.06 14.19
CA ALA A 260 -1.82 16.16 15.45
C ALA A 260 -2.66 16.80 16.56
N ALA A 261 -3.37 17.90 16.26
CA ALA A 261 -4.26 18.56 17.22
C ALA A 261 -5.40 17.61 17.66
N ARG A 262 -6.02 16.92 16.70
CA ARG A 262 -7.08 15.93 16.94
C ARG A 262 -6.57 14.77 17.79
N ASN A 263 -5.40 14.23 17.46
CA ASN A 263 -4.80 13.12 18.21
C ASN A 263 -4.40 13.50 19.64
N LEU A 264 -3.99 14.75 19.91
CA LEU A 264 -3.75 15.24 21.27
C LEU A 264 -5.04 15.28 22.10
N VAL A 265 -6.13 15.78 21.53
CA VAL A 265 -7.44 15.80 22.20
C VAL A 265 -7.95 14.38 22.44
N LEU A 266 -7.83 13.48 21.46
CA LEU A 266 -8.20 12.06 21.62
C LEU A 266 -7.36 11.36 22.69
N THR A 267 -6.05 11.61 22.71
CA THR A 267 -5.14 11.08 23.74
C THR A 267 -5.55 11.58 25.13
N ALA A 268 -5.84 12.87 25.27
CA ALA A 268 -6.29 13.46 26.52
C ALA A 268 -7.61 12.85 27.01
N ARG A 269 -8.58 12.65 26.11
CA ARG A 269 -9.87 12.03 26.44
C ARG A 269 -9.70 10.58 26.90
N ARG A 270 -8.89 9.80 26.19
CA ARG A 270 -8.58 8.41 26.56
C ARG A 270 -7.93 8.32 27.94
N ASP A 271 -7.00 9.21 28.24
CA ASP A 271 -6.29 9.29 29.53
C ASP A 271 -7.10 10.02 30.62
N LYS A 272 -8.33 10.47 30.31
CA LYS A 272 -9.17 11.33 31.18
C LYS A 272 -8.44 12.59 31.67
N ASN A 273 -7.47 13.07 30.90
CA ASN A 273 -6.63 14.21 31.23
C ASN A 273 -7.29 15.53 30.80
N VAL A 274 -8.19 16.04 31.65
CA VAL A 274 -8.96 17.27 31.38
C VAL A 274 -8.07 18.48 31.15
N LYS A 275 -6.95 18.59 31.87
CA LYS A 275 -6.00 19.71 31.71
C LYS A 275 -5.39 19.72 30.31
N LEU A 276 -4.98 18.55 29.83
CA LEU A 276 -4.43 18.39 28.48
C LEU A 276 -5.50 18.62 27.40
N GLU A 277 -6.72 18.12 27.62
CA GLU A 277 -7.83 18.33 26.69
C GLU A 277 -8.13 19.83 26.51
N LYS A 278 -8.26 20.57 27.63
CA LYS A 278 -8.44 22.03 27.63
C LYS A 278 -7.30 22.77 26.93
N LYS A 279 -6.05 22.30 27.07
CA LYS A 279 -4.87 22.90 26.44
C LYS A 279 -4.96 22.85 24.90
N TYR A 280 -5.43 21.73 24.34
CA TYR A 280 -5.38 21.50 22.89
C TYR A 280 -6.69 21.68 22.13
N LEU A 281 -7.84 21.73 22.82
CA LEU A 281 -9.13 22.05 22.20
C LEU A 281 -9.10 23.37 21.40
N PRO A 282 -8.53 24.49 21.90
CA PRO A 282 -8.47 25.73 21.13
C PRO A 282 -7.71 25.58 19.81
N THR A 283 -6.60 24.83 19.81
CA THR A 283 -5.86 24.53 18.58
C THR A 283 -6.71 23.71 17.62
N LEU A 284 -7.37 22.65 18.11
CA LEU A 284 -8.22 21.80 17.29
C LEU A 284 -9.40 22.59 16.67
N ILE A 285 -10.08 23.42 17.47
CA ILE A 285 -11.16 24.30 16.99
C ILE A 285 -10.68 25.18 15.84
N ARG A 286 -9.51 25.82 16.00
CA ARG A 286 -8.94 26.74 15.02
C ARG A 286 -8.60 26.08 13.68
N VAL A 287 -8.13 24.84 13.70
CA VAL A 287 -7.71 24.09 12.49
C VAL A 287 -8.84 23.25 11.88
N THR A 288 -10.01 23.18 12.53
CA THR A 288 -11.17 22.45 12.02
C THR A 288 -11.95 23.34 11.05
N THR A 289 -12.05 22.92 9.80
CA THR A 289 -12.79 23.63 8.75
C THR A 289 -14.28 23.28 8.72
N GLU A 290 -14.62 22.04 9.10
CA GLU A 290 -16.00 21.56 9.12
C GLU A 290 -16.79 22.16 10.30
N GLU A 291 -17.81 22.95 9.98
CA GLU A 291 -18.54 23.77 10.95
C GLU A 291 -19.20 22.94 12.07
N ILE A 292 -19.80 21.81 11.70
CA ILE A 292 -20.48 20.92 12.66
C ILE A 292 -19.46 20.34 13.65
N GLU A 293 -18.31 19.91 13.15
CA GLU A 293 -17.25 19.33 13.98
C GLU A 293 -16.66 20.40 14.91
N ARG A 294 -16.41 21.60 14.38
CA ARG A 294 -15.91 22.77 15.12
C ARG A 294 -16.83 23.14 16.28
N ARG A 295 -18.13 23.28 16.04
CA ARG A 295 -19.13 23.56 17.10
C ARG A 295 -19.15 22.50 18.19
N GLY A 296 -18.96 21.23 17.81
CA GLY A 296 -18.83 20.13 18.77
C GLY A 296 -17.63 20.29 19.71
N TYR A 297 -16.50 20.77 19.19
CA TYR A 297 -15.31 21.06 19.99
C TYR A 297 -15.46 22.31 20.87
N GLU A 298 -16.12 23.36 20.38
CA GLU A 298 -16.45 24.57 21.13
C GLU A 298 -17.34 24.25 22.34
N ALA A 299 -18.46 23.55 22.12
CA ALA A 299 -19.37 23.12 23.18
C ALA A 299 -18.65 22.25 24.23
N ARG A 300 -17.72 21.38 23.80
CA ARG A 300 -16.88 20.60 24.72
C ARG A 300 -15.99 21.49 25.57
N LEU A 301 -15.33 22.49 24.99
CA LEU A 301 -14.47 23.41 25.72
C LEU A 301 -15.24 24.21 26.77
N GLU A 302 -16.43 24.71 26.41
CA GLU A 302 -17.35 25.39 27.33
C GLU A 302 -17.75 24.50 28.51
N ALA A 303 -18.22 23.28 28.23
CA ALA A 303 -18.62 22.32 29.26
C ALA A 303 -17.47 21.98 30.23
N LEU A 304 -16.24 21.88 29.72
CA LEU A 304 -15.06 21.65 30.56
C LEU A 304 -14.75 22.86 31.46
N ASN A 305 -15.03 24.09 31.01
CA ASN A 305 -14.80 25.31 31.79
C ASN A 305 -15.85 25.55 32.88
N GLN A 306 -17.06 25.00 32.71
CA GLN A 306 -18.13 25.07 33.71
C GLN A 306 -17.96 24.09 34.87
N LYS A 307 -17.27 22.95 34.66
CA LYS A 307 -16.87 22.03 35.74
C LYS A 307 -15.68 22.61 36.51
N LYS A 308 -15.95 23.46 37.49
CA LYS A 308 -15.00 23.87 38.55
C LYS A 308 -15.11 22.93 39.74
#